data_AF-A0A9P0MT88-F1
#
_entry.id   AF-A0A9P0MT88-F1
#
_cell.length_a   1.000
_cell.length_b   1.000
_cell.length_c   1.000
_cell.angle_alpha   90.00
_cell.angle_beta   90.00
_cell.angle_gamma   90.00
#
_symmetry.space_group_name_H-M   'P 1'
#
loop_
_entity.id
_entity.type
_entity.pdbx_description
1 polymer ?
#
loop_
_entity_poly.entity_id
_entity_poly.type
_entity_poly.pdbx_seq_one_letter_code
_entity_poly.pdbx_strand_id
1 'polypeptide(L)'
;MDYSCHTYFSDNVYEVIINLRLAASSCSTEVVDKNLVFDWNAVENELKNISECDDILENSWEWYRDKITILWGIMLSVDKNFRKSSDLEKKKMFELSSWVFNFDEFKDIYDKLTTTRDSELLFCLLKLTSYLDRALGDVYKTTCEHVPFLLKDMLASNILTEVFGKTPMKFLQLLIGTVRGLNLRNIAWHGFFSPGELHQSIISTLFIVIASLGMSLKSFERRPTIKYDTLKTYSQCLIQFLGTIDFDKTKFMNTVKICPFISRNHWLYWEYASDLYIQGCFGDSLILLMPLKEFFLRSIFCFANNCSERVLTAESTAFYVTIDDILAPTVGSAENKLEHTLGPKMLEMLLDLYIY
;
A
#
# COMPACT_ATOMS: atom_id res chain seq x y z
N MET A 1 -16.16 22.91 -1.05
CA MET A 1 -14.86 22.33 -1.46
C MET A 1 -14.78 22.46 -2.97
N ASP A 2 -13.65 22.92 -3.49
CA ASP A 2 -13.46 23.08 -4.93
C ASP A 2 -13.59 21.71 -5.60
N TYR A 3 -14.57 21.56 -6.49
CA TYR A 3 -14.94 20.28 -7.11
C TYR A 3 -13.95 19.83 -8.21
N SER A 4 -12.75 20.43 -8.22
CA SER A 4 -11.75 20.40 -9.31
C SER A 4 -10.46 19.67 -8.93
N CYS A 5 -10.34 19.16 -7.69
CA CYS A 5 -9.13 18.46 -7.27
C CYS A 5 -8.99 17.12 -8.01
N HIS A 6 -8.21 17.12 -9.10
CA HIS A 6 -7.96 15.96 -9.94
C HIS A 6 -7.13 14.88 -9.24
N THR A 7 -6.42 15.24 -8.17
CA THR A 7 -5.50 14.37 -7.43
C THR A 7 -5.49 14.75 -5.95
N TYR A 8 -5.30 13.77 -5.06
CA TYR A 8 -5.11 14.01 -3.63
C TYR A 8 -3.63 13.98 -3.19
N PHE A 9 -2.73 13.87 -4.16
CA PHE A 9 -1.30 13.94 -3.89
C PHE A 9 -0.85 15.37 -3.59
N SER A 10 0.15 15.48 -2.73
CA SER A 10 1.00 16.68 -2.68
C SER A 10 1.77 16.83 -4.00
N ASP A 11 2.29 18.02 -4.29
CA ASP A 11 3.09 18.25 -5.50
C ASP A 11 4.28 17.28 -5.61
N ASN A 12 4.93 16.97 -4.49
CA ASN A 12 6.05 16.02 -4.45
C ASN A 12 5.60 14.59 -4.75
N VAL A 13 4.46 14.16 -4.19
CA VAL A 13 3.94 12.81 -4.47
C VAL A 13 3.45 12.71 -5.91
N TYR A 14 2.81 13.76 -6.42
CA TYR A 14 2.39 13.82 -7.81
C TYR A 14 3.59 13.75 -8.76
N GLU A 15 4.68 14.46 -8.45
CA GLU A 15 5.94 14.38 -9.22
C GLU A 15 6.44 12.92 -9.27
N VAL A 16 6.60 12.26 -8.12
CA VAL A 16 7.19 10.90 -8.09
C VAL A 16 6.27 9.82 -8.65
N ILE A 17 4.95 9.90 -8.45
CA ILE A 17 4.01 8.87 -8.89
C ILE A 17 3.61 9.06 -10.36
N ILE A 18 3.41 10.30 -10.80
CA ILE A 18 2.83 10.61 -12.13
C ILE A 18 3.90 11.14 -13.08
N ASN A 19 4.54 12.27 -12.77
CA ASN A 19 5.42 12.94 -13.73
C ASN A 19 6.67 12.12 -14.04
N LEU A 20 7.35 11.60 -13.02
CA LEU A 20 8.55 10.77 -13.24
C LEU A 20 8.22 9.46 -13.95
N ARG A 21 7.04 8.89 -13.71
CA ARG A 21 6.55 7.73 -14.49
C ARG A 21 6.40 8.09 -15.97
N LEU A 22 5.76 9.21 -16.28
CA LEU A 22 5.55 9.66 -17.67
C LEU A 22 6.86 10.03 -18.37
N ALA A 23 7.84 10.52 -17.62
CA ALA A 23 9.18 10.82 -18.13
C ALA A 23 10.07 9.57 -18.28
N ALA A 24 9.75 8.47 -17.58
CA ALA A 24 10.54 7.25 -17.61
C ALA A 24 10.33 6.45 -18.89
N SER A 25 11.44 6.00 -19.48
CA SER A 25 11.45 4.97 -20.51
C SER A 25 11.74 3.61 -19.90
N SER A 26 11.18 2.54 -20.46
CA SER A 26 11.55 1.17 -20.06
C SER A 26 13.06 0.98 -20.11
N CYS A 27 13.60 0.33 -19.08
CA CYS A 27 15.00 -0.06 -19.04
C CYS A 27 15.38 -0.90 -20.27
N SER A 28 16.53 -0.58 -20.89
CA SER A 28 17.08 -1.34 -22.02
C SER A 28 17.69 -2.67 -21.60
N THR A 29 18.20 -2.73 -20.37
CA THR A 29 18.80 -3.92 -19.79
C THR A 29 17.72 -4.89 -19.31
N GLU A 30 17.95 -6.18 -19.54
CA GLU A 30 17.09 -7.24 -19.04
C GLU A 30 17.35 -7.42 -17.53
N VAL A 31 16.41 -6.92 -16.72
CA VAL A 31 16.49 -6.92 -15.25
C VAL A 31 15.70 -8.05 -14.60
N VAL A 32 14.98 -8.85 -15.41
CA VAL A 32 14.20 -10.01 -14.98
C VAL A 32 14.72 -11.23 -15.72
N ASP A 33 15.03 -12.31 -15.02
CA ASP A 33 15.53 -13.54 -15.61
C ASP A 33 14.39 -14.47 -16.09
N LYS A 34 14.77 -15.62 -16.65
CA LYS A 34 13.86 -16.68 -17.12
C LYS A 34 13.03 -17.37 -16.03
N ASN A 35 13.25 -17.09 -14.75
CA ASN A 35 12.46 -17.61 -13.64
C ASN A 35 11.44 -16.58 -13.15
N LEU A 36 11.31 -15.43 -13.83
CA LEU A 36 10.54 -14.27 -13.38
C LEU A 36 10.98 -13.84 -11.98
N VAL A 37 12.28 -13.66 -11.80
CA VAL A 37 12.85 -12.97 -10.65
C VAL A 37 13.82 -11.89 -11.12
N PHE A 38 14.12 -10.93 -10.26
CA PHE A 38 15.12 -9.92 -10.53
C PHE A 38 16.51 -10.54 -10.64
N ASP A 39 17.23 -10.14 -11.69
CA ASP A 39 18.69 -10.16 -11.64
C ASP A 39 19.14 -8.94 -10.83
N TRP A 40 19.44 -9.17 -9.55
CA TRP A 40 19.83 -8.09 -8.65
C TRP A 40 21.15 -7.41 -9.04
N ASN A 41 22.04 -8.07 -9.79
CA ASN A 41 23.25 -7.41 -10.30
C ASN A 41 22.90 -6.46 -11.45
N ALA A 42 21.98 -6.86 -12.34
CA ALA A 42 21.48 -5.98 -13.39
C ALA A 42 20.73 -4.78 -12.79
N VAL A 43 19.88 -5.01 -11.78
CA VAL A 43 19.18 -3.94 -11.04
C VAL A 43 20.16 -3.00 -10.35
N GLU A 44 21.22 -3.52 -9.72
CA GLU A 44 22.27 -2.73 -9.07
C GLU A 44 22.97 -1.80 -10.08
N ASN A 45 23.34 -2.34 -11.24
CA ASN A 45 23.99 -1.57 -12.31
C ASN A 45 23.08 -0.47 -12.86
N GLU A 46 21.80 -0.77 -13.10
CA GLU A 46 20.81 0.22 -13.55
C GLU A 46 20.60 1.31 -12.50
N LEU A 47 20.48 0.93 -11.23
CA LEU A 47 20.38 1.88 -10.12
C LEU A 47 21.72 2.55 -9.77
N LYS A 48 22.75 2.43 -10.62
CA LYS A 48 24.08 3.05 -10.49
C LYS A 48 24.69 2.78 -9.10
N ASN A 49 24.85 1.50 -8.77
CA ASN A 49 25.46 1.00 -7.54
C ASN A 49 24.78 1.49 -6.25
N ILE A 50 23.46 1.33 -6.15
CA ILE A 50 22.69 1.79 -4.99
C ILE A 50 23.13 1.14 -3.66
N SER A 51 23.78 -0.02 -3.69
CA SER A 51 24.31 -0.69 -2.50
C SER A 51 25.51 0.04 -1.87
N GLU A 52 26.18 0.92 -2.61
CA GLU A 52 27.24 1.80 -2.10
C GLU A 52 26.68 2.99 -1.30
N CYS A 53 25.37 3.22 -1.36
CA CYS A 53 24.70 4.25 -0.58
C CYS A 53 24.48 3.76 0.86
N ASP A 54 25.21 4.34 1.82
CA ASP A 54 25.11 3.98 3.23
C ASP A 54 23.68 4.19 3.78
N ASP A 55 23.19 5.43 3.76
CA ASP A 55 21.79 5.76 4.09
C ASP A 55 21.13 6.50 2.93
N ILE A 56 20.03 5.95 2.42
CA ILE A 56 19.29 6.61 1.35
C ILE A 56 18.63 7.90 1.86
N LEU A 57 18.26 7.96 3.15
CA LEU A 57 17.49 9.06 3.74
C LEU A 57 18.29 10.36 3.81
N GLU A 58 19.62 10.28 3.78
CA GLU A 58 20.51 11.43 3.82
C GLU A 58 20.75 12.06 2.44
N ASN A 59 20.29 11.43 1.36
CA ASN A 59 20.52 11.92 -0.01
C ASN A 59 19.62 13.11 -0.37
N SER A 60 20.10 13.90 -1.34
CA SER A 60 19.37 15.06 -1.87
C SER A 60 18.12 14.65 -2.66
N TRP A 61 17.23 15.62 -2.88
CA TRP A 61 16.04 15.40 -3.69
C TRP A 61 16.37 15.01 -5.14
N GLU A 62 17.41 15.61 -5.73
CA GLU A 62 17.85 15.31 -7.09
C GLU A 62 18.30 13.86 -7.23
N TRP A 63 18.97 13.33 -6.19
CA TRP A 63 19.32 11.92 -6.14
C TRP A 63 18.08 11.02 -6.13
N TYR A 64 17.09 11.33 -5.29
CA TYR A 64 15.83 10.58 -5.25
C TYR A 64 15.09 10.65 -6.58
N ARG A 65 15.05 11.83 -7.21
CA ARG A 65 14.43 12.03 -8.52
C ARG A 65 15.09 11.16 -9.59
N ASP A 66 16.43 11.10 -9.64
CA ASP A 66 17.17 10.22 -10.55
C ASP A 66 16.83 8.75 -10.30
N LYS A 67 16.94 8.28 -9.04
CA LYS A 67 16.68 6.88 -8.69
C LYS A 67 15.24 6.46 -8.92
N ILE A 68 14.26 7.30 -8.62
CA ILE A 68 12.85 7.01 -8.85
C ILE A 68 12.55 6.96 -10.36
N THR A 69 13.15 7.84 -11.17
CA THR A 69 13.00 7.77 -12.63
C THR A 69 13.51 6.44 -13.19
N ILE A 70 14.69 6.00 -12.74
CA ILE A 70 15.26 4.69 -13.10
C ILE A 70 14.36 3.56 -12.60
N LEU A 71 13.89 3.64 -11.35
CA LEU A 71 12.99 2.64 -10.76
C LEU A 71 11.71 2.49 -11.58
N TRP A 72 11.11 3.59 -12.06
CA TRP A 72 9.98 3.52 -13.00
C TRP A 72 10.35 2.79 -14.30
N GLY A 73 11.52 3.09 -14.88
CA GLY A 73 12.02 2.39 -16.06
C GLY A 73 12.16 0.88 -15.85
N ILE A 74 12.66 0.46 -14.67
CA ILE A 74 12.73 -0.93 -14.24
C ILE A 74 11.33 -1.53 -14.14
N MET A 75 10.41 -0.90 -13.39
CA MET A 75 9.05 -1.41 -13.20
C MET A 75 8.29 -1.57 -14.53
N LEU A 76 8.44 -0.63 -15.47
CA LEU A 76 7.84 -0.72 -16.80
C LEU A 76 8.41 -1.89 -17.61
N SER A 77 9.72 -2.14 -17.51
CA SER A 77 10.37 -3.31 -18.14
C SER A 77 9.88 -4.62 -17.51
N VAL A 78 9.77 -4.66 -16.18
CA VAL A 78 9.22 -5.79 -15.43
C VAL A 78 7.80 -6.11 -15.89
N ASP A 79 6.91 -5.11 -15.98
CA ASP A 79 5.52 -5.33 -16.44
C ASP A 79 5.46 -5.91 -17.86
N LYS A 80 6.32 -5.41 -18.75
CA LYS A 80 6.40 -5.91 -20.13
C LYS A 80 6.83 -7.38 -20.17
N ASN A 81 7.82 -7.78 -19.37
CA ASN A 81 8.27 -9.18 -19.28
C ASN A 81 7.22 -10.06 -18.59
N PHE A 82 6.65 -9.56 -17.49
CA PHE A 82 5.61 -10.24 -16.73
C PHE A 82 4.41 -10.62 -17.60
N ARG A 83 3.91 -9.69 -18.43
CA ARG A 83 2.77 -9.96 -19.33
C ARG A 83 3.09 -10.92 -20.47
N LYS A 84 4.34 -10.97 -20.93
CA LYS A 84 4.79 -11.84 -22.03
C LYS A 84 5.22 -13.23 -21.59
N SER A 85 5.34 -13.43 -20.28
CA SER A 85 5.84 -14.68 -19.72
C SER A 85 4.94 -15.87 -20.04
N SER A 86 5.60 -17.02 -20.18
CA SER A 86 4.97 -18.32 -20.36
C SER A 86 4.44 -18.88 -19.03
N ASP A 87 3.54 -19.86 -19.13
CA ASP A 87 2.96 -20.52 -17.95
C ASP A 87 3.99 -21.26 -17.10
N LEU A 88 5.08 -21.74 -17.72
CA LEU A 88 6.18 -22.38 -17.00
C LEU A 88 6.93 -21.37 -16.11
N GLU A 89 7.23 -20.19 -16.65
CA GLU A 89 7.90 -19.12 -15.91
C GLU A 89 7.03 -18.61 -14.77
N LYS A 90 5.72 -18.44 -15.02
CA LYS A 90 4.74 -18.05 -14.00
C LYS A 90 4.64 -19.09 -12.88
N LYS A 91 4.60 -20.38 -13.23
CA LYS A 91 4.61 -21.47 -12.25
C LYS A 91 5.84 -21.38 -11.35
N LYS A 92 7.01 -21.07 -11.92
CA LYS A 92 8.24 -20.92 -11.14
C LYS A 92 8.18 -19.73 -10.18
N MET A 93 7.70 -18.59 -10.64
CA MET A 93 7.47 -17.40 -9.81
C MET A 93 6.53 -17.71 -8.63
N PHE A 94 5.47 -18.49 -8.84
CA PHE A 94 4.59 -18.93 -7.77
C PHE A 94 5.28 -19.85 -6.76
N GLU A 95 6.04 -20.86 -7.20
CA GLU A 95 6.82 -21.72 -6.30
C GLU A 95 7.72 -20.88 -5.38
N LEU A 96 8.41 -19.90 -5.95
CA LEU A 96 9.29 -18.98 -5.24
C LEU A 96 8.55 -17.98 -4.34
N SER A 97 7.24 -17.79 -4.54
CA SER A 97 6.41 -16.87 -3.74
C SER A 97 5.68 -17.56 -2.57
N SER A 98 5.80 -18.89 -2.42
CA SER A 98 5.06 -19.69 -1.41
C SER A 98 5.38 -19.37 0.06
N TRP A 99 6.40 -18.54 0.30
CA TRP A 99 6.79 -18.09 1.63
C TRP A 99 5.84 -17.03 2.23
N VAL A 100 5.04 -16.35 1.41
CA VAL A 100 3.99 -15.46 1.91
C VAL A 100 2.92 -16.24 2.69
N PHE A 101 2.23 -15.59 3.64
CA PHE A 101 1.25 -16.26 4.49
C PHE A 101 -0.02 -16.68 3.74
N ASN A 102 -0.66 -15.76 3.01
CA ASN A 102 -1.89 -16.02 2.26
C ASN A 102 -1.60 -16.32 0.78
N PHE A 103 -0.86 -17.40 0.52
CA PHE A 103 -0.39 -17.72 -0.83
C PHE A 103 -1.52 -18.02 -1.84
N ASP A 104 -2.64 -18.59 -1.39
CA ASP A 104 -3.79 -18.83 -2.27
C ASP A 104 -4.43 -17.50 -2.72
N GLU A 105 -4.63 -16.55 -1.80
CA GLU A 105 -5.10 -15.20 -2.15
C GLU A 105 -4.11 -14.45 -3.05
N PHE A 106 -2.80 -14.67 -2.87
CA PHE A 106 -1.77 -14.12 -3.75
C PHE A 106 -1.94 -14.61 -5.20
N LYS A 107 -2.29 -15.89 -5.40
CA LYS A 107 -2.63 -16.42 -6.73
C LYS A 107 -3.94 -15.84 -7.27
N ASP A 108 -4.96 -15.73 -6.43
CA ASP A 108 -6.24 -15.15 -6.84
C ASP A 108 -6.09 -13.70 -7.35
N ILE A 109 -5.19 -12.91 -6.75
CA ILE A 109 -4.86 -11.57 -7.23
C ILE A 109 -4.22 -11.65 -8.63
N TYR A 110 -3.31 -12.59 -8.84
CA TYR A 110 -2.66 -12.78 -10.14
C TYR A 110 -3.67 -13.17 -11.22
N ASP A 111 -4.53 -14.14 -10.94
CA ASP A 111 -5.47 -14.69 -11.93
C ASP A 111 -6.47 -13.63 -12.42
N LYS A 112 -6.82 -12.68 -11.55
CA LYS A 112 -7.73 -11.57 -11.86
C LYS A 112 -7.03 -10.38 -12.52
N LEU A 113 -5.69 -10.35 -12.55
CA LEU A 113 -4.91 -9.18 -12.92
C LEU A 113 -5.16 -8.69 -14.35
N THR A 114 -5.41 -9.60 -15.29
CA THR A 114 -5.65 -9.27 -16.70
C THR A 114 -7.02 -8.61 -16.93
N THR A 115 -7.96 -8.82 -16.02
CA THR A 115 -9.32 -8.25 -16.05
C THR A 115 -9.54 -7.17 -15.00
N THR A 116 -8.49 -6.83 -14.23
CA THR A 116 -8.55 -5.89 -13.10
C THR A 116 -8.81 -4.49 -13.62
N ARG A 117 -9.81 -3.82 -13.04
CA ARG A 117 -10.09 -2.40 -13.33
C ARG A 117 -9.12 -1.50 -12.58
N ASP A 118 -8.93 -0.26 -13.02
CA ASP A 118 -8.06 0.71 -12.31
C ASP A 118 -8.47 0.91 -10.84
N SER A 119 -9.78 0.83 -10.55
CA SER A 119 -10.33 0.90 -9.19
C SER A 119 -9.99 -0.31 -8.31
N GLU A 120 -9.49 -1.40 -8.91
CA GLU A 120 -9.15 -2.64 -8.21
C GLU A 120 -7.63 -2.74 -7.98
N LEU A 121 -6.81 -1.96 -8.69
CA LEU A 121 -5.36 -1.92 -8.48
C LEU A 121 -4.98 -1.49 -7.06
N LEU A 122 -5.73 -0.56 -6.46
CA LEU A 122 -5.52 -0.15 -5.07
C LEU A 122 -5.68 -1.34 -4.12
N PHE A 123 -6.70 -2.18 -4.35
CA PHE A 123 -6.92 -3.40 -3.57
C PHE A 123 -5.76 -4.38 -3.72
N CYS A 124 -5.27 -4.60 -4.94
CA CYS A 124 -4.09 -5.44 -5.18
C CYS A 124 -2.86 -4.90 -4.44
N LEU A 125 -2.62 -3.59 -4.50
CA LEU A 125 -1.50 -2.93 -3.82
C LEU A 125 -1.57 -3.10 -2.29
N LEU A 126 -2.74 -2.87 -1.69
CA LEU A 126 -2.97 -3.02 -0.25
C LEU A 126 -2.67 -4.46 0.20
N LYS A 127 -3.16 -5.47 -0.53
CA LYS A 127 -2.93 -6.88 -0.20
C LYS A 127 -1.47 -7.28 -0.37
N LEU A 128 -0.87 -7.00 -1.52
CA LEU A 128 0.51 -7.40 -1.82
C LEU A 128 1.53 -6.74 -0.89
N THR A 129 1.37 -5.46 -0.57
CA THR A 129 2.26 -4.77 0.39
C THR A 129 2.10 -5.33 1.80
N SER A 130 0.89 -5.69 2.21
CA SER A 130 0.64 -6.32 3.52
C SER A 130 1.22 -7.73 3.62
N TYR A 131 1.11 -8.52 2.56
CA TYR A 131 1.72 -9.84 2.50
C TYR A 131 3.24 -9.76 2.56
N LEU A 132 3.83 -8.82 1.82
CA LEU A 132 5.27 -8.60 1.83
C LEU A 132 5.74 -8.13 3.21
N ASP A 133 5.08 -7.13 3.82
CA ASP A 133 5.40 -6.65 5.17
C ASP A 133 5.33 -7.79 6.21
N ARG A 134 4.24 -8.57 6.18
CA ARG A 134 4.09 -9.75 7.04
C ARG A 134 5.24 -10.73 6.85
N ALA A 135 5.53 -11.08 5.60
CA ALA A 135 6.51 -12.11 5.25
C ALA A 135 7.94 -11.66 5.59
N LEU A 136 8.28 -10.39 5.38
CA LEU A 136 9.56 -9.81 5.81
C LEU A 136 9.72 -9.90 7.33
N GLY A 137 8.67 -9.61 8.10
CA GLY A 137 8.72 -9.76 9.56
C GLY A 137 8.80 -11.22 10.04
N ASP A 138 8.27 -12.17 9.27
CA ASP A 138 8.46 -13.60 9.51
C ASP A 138 9.94 -13.97 9.31
N VAL A 139 10.54 -13.53 8.20
CA VAL A 139 11.98 -13.71 7.96
C VAL A 139 12.81 -13.06 9.07
N TYR A 140 12.49 -11.82 9.45
CA TYR A 140 13.18 -11.10 10.52
C TYR A 140 13.17 -11.85 11.86
N LYS A 141 12.01 -12.46 12.20
CA LYS A 141 11.82 -13.20 13.45
C LYS A 141 12.82 -14.36 13.61
N THR A 142 13.23 -14.95 12.49
CA THR A 142 14.20 -16.06 12.45
C THR A 142 15.54 -15.70 13.11
N THR A 143 15.96 -14.44 13.00
CA THR A 143 17.27 -13.98 13.51
C THR A 143 17.12 -13.15 14.79
N CYS A 144 16.00 -12.44 14.96
CA CYS A 144 15.78 -11.57 16.11
C CYS A 144 14.37 -11.72 16.68
N GLU A 145 14.28 -11.84 18.01
CA GLU A 145 13.01 -12.03 18.69
C GLU A 145 12.07 -10.83 18.53
N HIS A 146 12.62 -9.62 18.52
CA HIS A 146 11.88 -8.37 18.42
C HIS A 146 11.90 -7.83 17.00
N VAL A 147 10.78 -8.02 16.29
CA VAL A 147 10.58 -7.48 14.94
C VAL A 147 10.20 -5.99 15.07
N PRO A 148 10.88 -5.07 14.35
CA PRO A 148 10.51 -3.66 14.32
C PRO A 148 9.05 -3.46 13.94
N PHE A 149 8.37 -2.52 14.60
CA PHE A 149 6.98 -2.22 14.33
C PHE A 149 6.80 -1.55 12.95
N LEU A 150 7.71 -0.65 12.59
CA LEU A 150 7.64 0.09 11.32
C LEU A 150 8.41 -0.64 10.22
N LEU A 151 7.75 -0.85 9.07
CA LEU A 151 8.36 -1.44 7.88
C LEU A 151 9.66 -0.73 7.47
N LYS A 152 9.71 0.60 7.54
CA LYS A 152 10.91 1.38 7.19
C LYS A 152 12.13 1.00 8.05
N ASP A 153 11.91 0.75 9.34
CA ASP A 153 12.98 0.40 10.29
C ASP A 153 13.42 -1.04 10.06
N MET A 154 12.47 -1.93 9.74
CA MET A 154 12.75 -3.30 9.34
C MET A 154 13.60 -3.36 8.06
N LEU A 155 13.26 -2.55 7.05
CA LEU A 155 14.01 -2.46 5.79
C LEU A 155 15.38 -1.77 5.95
N ALA A 156 15.55 -0.90 6.94
CA ALA A 156 16.83 -0.27 7.26
C ALA A 156 17.77 -1.17 8.08
N SER A 157 17.26 -2.29 8.60
CA SER A 157 18.06 -3.20 9.42
C SER A 157 19.13 -3.96 8.63
N ASN A 158 20.20 -4.31 9.32
CA ASN A 158 21.20 -5.23 8.78
C ASN A 158 20.68 -6.68 8.69
N ILE A 159 19.66 -7.06 9.48
CA ILE A 159 19.14 -8.44 9.52
C ILE A 159 18.59 -8.86 8.16
N LEU A 160 17.70 -8.06 7.57
CA LEU A 160 17.17 -8.40 6.25
C LEU A 160 18.22 -8.21 5.15
N THR A 161 19.15 -7.27 5.34
CA THR A 161 20.28 -7.07 4.43
C THR A 161 21.21 -8.28 4.39
N GLU A 162 21.43 -8.96 5.51
CA GLU A 162 22.22 -10.20 5.56
C GLU A 162 21.53 -11.37 4.84
N VAL A 163 20.20 -11.41 4.88
CA VAL A 163 19.41 -12.48 4.23
C VAL A 163 19.24 -12.25 2.74
N PHE A 164 18.86 -11.03 2.35
CA PHE A 164 18.48 -10.70 0.97
C PHE A 164 19.54 -9.92 0.20
N GLY A 165 20.53 -9.35 0.88
CA GLY A 165 21.52 -8.44 0.28
C GLY A 165 21.10 -6.97 0.33
N LYS A 166 22.06 -6.09 0.03
CA LYS A 166 21.87 -4.64 0.07
C LYS A 166 20.94 -4.13 -1.04
N THR A 167 21.16 -4.54 -2.27
CA THR A 167 20.38 -4.07 -3.44
C THR A 167 18.88 -4.28 -3.28
N PRO A 168 18.39 -5.49 -2.89
CA PRO A 168 16.95 -5.69 -2.72
C PRO A 168 16.37 -4.85 -1.60
N MET A 169 17.12 -4.64 -0.50
CA MET A 169 16.65 -3.81 0.62
C MET A 169 16.57 -2.34 0.22
N LYS A 170 17.57 -1.79 -0.47
CA LYS A 170 17.52 -0.42 -0.99
C LYS A 170 16.41 -0.24 -2.03
N PHE A 171 16.18 -1.24 -2.88
CA PHE A 171 15.06 -1.27 -3.82
C PHE A 171 13.71 -1.20 -3.09
N LEU A 172 13.50 -2.03 -2.06
CA LEU A 172 12.28 -1.99 -1.24
C LEU A 172 12.11 -0.67 -0.51
N GLN A 173 13.20 -0.09 0.00
CA GLN A 173 13.14 1.21 0.67
C GLN A 173 12.65 2.30 -0.30
N LEU A 174 13.13 2.33 -1.55
CA LEU A 174 12.63 3.24 -2.59
C LEU A 174 11.18 2.94 -2.99
N LEU A 175 10.77 1.67 -3.02
CA LEU A 175 9.44 1.25 -3.48
C LEU A 175 8.34 1.47 -2.43
N ILE A 176 8.52 0.96 -1.21
CA ILE A 176 7.48 0.89 -0.18
C ILE A 176 7.88 1.46 1.19
N GLY A 177 9.16 1.77 1.41
CA GLY A 177 9.70 2.03 2.75
C GLY A 177 9.74 3.51 3.16
N THR A 178 10.43 4.36 2.39
CA THR A 178 10.70 5.75 2.79
C THR A 178 9.73 6.75 2.17
N VAL A 179 9.41 7.81 2.93
CA VAL A 179 8.63 8.98 2.51
C VAL A 179 9.27 9.77 1.37
N ARG A 180 10.59 9.62 1.15
CA ARG A 180 11.30 10.24 0.02
C ARG A 180 11.30 9.38 -1.25
N GLY A 181 10.98 8.09 -1.12
CA GLY A 181 10.78 7.17 -2.23
C GLY A 181 9.37 7.26 -2.79
N LEU A 182 8.92 6.22 -3.48
CA LEU A 182 7.52 6.09 -3.92
C LEU A 182 6.56 5.90 -2.74
N ASN A 183 7.04 5.41 -1.59
CA ASN A 183 6.28 5.23 -0.35
C ASN A 183 4.91 4.52 -0.54
N LEU A 184 4.83 3.57 -1.47
CA LEU A 184 3.55 3.06 -1.96
C LEU A 184 2.66 2.47 -0.87
N ARG A 185 3.27 1.79 0.13
CA ARG A 185 2.57 1.24 1.28
C ARG A 185 1.79 2.32 2.02
N ASN A 186 2.43 3.42 2.40
CA ASN A 186 1.78 4.46 3.19
C ASN A 186 0.79 5.27 2.35
N ILE A 187 1.14 5.64 1.12
CA ILE A 187 0.24 6.38 0.23
C ILE A 187 -1.06 5.58 -0.01
N ALA A 188 -0.96 4.26 -0.19
CA ALA A 188 -2.12 3.39 -0.34
C ALA A 188 -2.94 3.29 0.94
N TRP A 189 -2.33 2.96 2.08
CA TRP A 189 -3.02 2.76 3.36
C TRP A 189 -3.66 4.04 3.91
N HIS A 190 -3.12 5.21 3.59
CA HIS A 190 -3.72 6.48 3.94
C HIS A 190 -4.79 6.95 2.95
N GLY A 191 -5.02 6.24 1.83
CA GLY A 191 -6.12 6.52 0.90
C GLY A 191 -5.90 7.72 -0.02
N PHE A 192 -4.66 7.96 -0.46
CA PHE A 192 -4.34 9.09 -1.34
C PHE A 192 -4.58 8.80 -2.83
N PHE A 193 -4.51 7.54 -3.26
CA PHE A 193 -4.72 7.19 -4.67
C PHE A 193 -6.19 7.41 -5.07
N SER A 194 -6.39 8.18 -6.13
CA SER A 194 -7.62 8.16 -6.95
C SER A 194 -7.51 7.11 -8.06
N PRO A 195 -8.65 6.61 -8.59
CA PRO A 195 -8.63 5.70 -9.74
C PRO A 195 -7.89 6.31 -10.93
N GLY A 196 -7.04 5.52 -11.58
CA GLY A 196 -6.21 5.93 -12.73
C GLY A 196 -4.84 6.51 -12.36
N GLU A 197 -4.58 6.83 -11.09
CA GLU A 197 -3.27 7.31 -10.66
C GLU A 197 -2.26 6.19 -10.45
N LEU A 198 -2.73 5.01 -10.02
CA LEU A 198 -1.90 3.83 -9.79
C LEU A 198 -1.65 3.08 -11.11
N HIS A 199 -0.38 2.80 -11.41
CA HIS A 199 0.01 2.09 -12.63
C HIS A 199 0.18 0.58 -12.39
N GLN A 200 -0.32 -0.25 -13.31
CA GLN A 200 -0.26 -1.72 -13.25
C GLN A 200 1.15 -2.28 -13.07
N SER A 201 2.19 -1.59 -13.57
CA SER A 201 3.58 -2.04 -13.41
C SER A 201 4.03 -2.17 -11.97
N ILE A 202 3.42 -1.43 -11.04
CA ILE A 202 3.68 -1.56 -9.60
C ILE A 202 3.25 -2.95 -9.13
N ILE A 203 2.07 -3.42 -9.56
CA ILE A 203 1.53 -4.71 -9.14
C ILE A 203 2.40 -5.84 -9.68
N SER A 204 2.74 -5.80 -10.97
CA SER A 204 3.66 -6.78 -11.59
C SER A 204 5.03 -6.78 -10.90
N THR A 205 5.54 -5.60 -10.53
CA THR A 205 6.80 -5.47 -9.79
C THR A 205 6.72 -6.15 -8.42
N LEU A 206 5.63 -5.98 -7.67
CA LEU A 206 5.47 -6.61 -6.35
C LEU A 206 5.46 -8.14 -6.44
N PHE A 207 4.83 -8.72 -7.47
CA PHE A 207 4.91 -10.16 -7.74
C PHE A 207 6.37 -10.61 -7.93
N ILE A 208 7.12 -9.92 -8.79
CA ILE A 208 8.53 -10.25 -9.06
C ILE A 208 9.40 -10.05 -7.80
N VAL A 209 9.20 -8.97 -7.04
CA VAL A 209 9.90 -8.72 -5.77
C VAL A 209 9.70 -9.90 -4.81
N ILE A 210 8.46 -10.31 -4.58
CA ILE A 210 8.15 -11.40 -3.64
C ILE A 210 8.84 -12.70 -4.06
N ALA A 211 8.78 -13.05 -5.34
CA ALA A 211 9.47 -14.25 -5.86
C ALA A 211 11.00 -14.14 -5.76
N SER A 212 11.56 -12.97 -6.05
CA SER A 212 13.02 -12.72 -6.03
C SER A 212 13.60 -12.82 -4.62
N LEU A 213 12.88 -12.30 -3.63
CA LEU A 213 13.24 -12.46 -2.23
C LEU A 213 13.11 -13.92 -1.81
N GLY A 214 12.03 -14.59 -2.19
CA GLY A 214 11.81 -16.00 -1.90
C GLY A 214 12.90 -16.93 -2.45
N MET A 215 13.48 -16.61 -3.62
CA MET A 215 14.64 -17.32 -4.16
C MET A 215 15.88 -17.27 -3.25
N SER A 216 16.02 -16.21 -2.46
CA SER A 216 17.15 -16.03 -1.53
C SER A 216 16.94 -16.73 -0.19
N LEU A 217 15.72 -17.20 0.09
CA LEU A 217 15.38 -17.82 1.37
C LEU A 217 15.84 -19.27 1.44
N LYS A 218 16.54 -19.61 2.53
CA LYS A 218 16.90 -21.00 2.88
C LYS A 218 15.88 -21.59 3.84
N SER A 219 15.54 -20.86 4.88
CA SER A 219 14.54 -21.19 5.90
C SER A 219 14.13 -19.91 6.63
N PHE A 220 12.95 -19.91 7.24
CA PHE A 220 12.46 -18.82 8.07
C PHE A 220 11.41 -19.30 9.07
N GLU A 221 11.17 -18.51 10.11
CA GLU A 221 10.12 -18.76 11.10
C GLU A 221 8.85 -17.97 10.76
N ARG A 222 7.69 -18.63 10.72
CA ARG A 222 6.41 -17.92 10.62
C ARG A 222 6.04 -17.40 12.01
N ARG A 223 5.86 -16.08 12.14
CA ARG A 223 5.33 -15.52 13.39
C ARG A 223 3.93 -16.10 13.66
N PRO A 224 3.50 -16.17 14.92
CA PRO A 224 2.14 -16.58 15.24
C PRO A 224 1.12 -15.73 14.48
N THR A 225 0.07 -16.39 14.01
CA THR A 225 -1.17 -15.74 13.59
C THR A 225 -2.23 -16.00 14.64
N ILE A 226 -3.33 -15.23 14.60
CA ILE A 226 -4.51 -15.58 15.39
C ILE A 226 -4.89 -17.00 14.98
N LYS A 227 -5.01 -17.91 15.96
CA LYS A 227 -5.27 -19.33 15.70
C LYS A 227 -6.48 -19.46 14.78
N TYR A 228 -6.41 -20.35 13.79
CA TYR A 228 -7.49 -20.58 12.83
C TYR A 228 -8.84 -20.80 13.51
N ASP A 229 -8.88 -21.55 14.61
CA ASP A 229 -10.12 -21.78 15.37
C ASP A 229 -10.68 -20.48 15.96
N THR A 230 -9.82 -19.63 16.51
CA THR A 230 -10.18 -18.31 17.02
C THR A 230 -10.69 -17.42 15.90
N LEU A 231 -9.99 -17.36 14.77
CA LEU A 231 -10.45 -16.61 13.58
C LEU A 231 -11.77 -17.16 13.06
N LYS A 232 -11.96 -18.47 12.97
CA LYS A 232 -13.20 -19.10 12.48
C LYS A 232 -14.39 -18.77 13.39
N THR A 233 -14.20 -18.81 14.70
CA THR A 233 -15.22 -18.38 15.66
C THR A 233 -15.57 -16.91 15.46
N TYR A 234 -14.57 -16.02 15.39
CA TYR A 234 -14.83 -14.60 15.12
C TYR A 234 -15.45 -14.36 13.76
N SER A 235 -15.04 -15.07 12.71
CA SER A 235 -15.62 -15.00 11.37
C SER A 235 -17.09 -15.43 11.38
N GLN A 236 -17.46 -16.48 12.11
CA GLN A 236 -18.87 -16.86 12.27
C GLN A 236 -19.66 -15.80 13.04
N CYS A 237 -19.11 -15.24 14.12
CA CYS A 237 -19.74 -14.14 14.85
C CYS A 237 -19.90 -12.89 13.97
N LEU A 238 -18.88 -12.57 13.14
CA LEU A 238 -18.91 -11.46 12.19
C LEU A 238 -19.94 -11.72 11.09
N ILE A 239 -20.03 -12.93 10.54
CA ILE A 239 -21.08 -13.29 9.56
C ILE A 239 -22.46 -13.16 10.19
N GLN A 240 -22.65 -13.63 11.43
CA GLN A 240 -23.92 -13.50 12.14
C GLN A 240 -24.27 -12.03 12.42
N PHE A 241 -23.30 -11.22 12.80
CA PHE A 241 -23.50 -9.80 13.09
C PHE A 241 -23.69 -8.99 11.80
N LEU A 242 -22.70 -8.98 10.91
CA LEU A 242 -22.74 -8.22 9.65
C LEU A 242 -23.83 -8.72 8.71
N GLY A 243 -24.10 -10.03 8.68
CA GLY A 243 -25.18 -10.60 7.87
C GLY A 243 -26.59 -10.24 8.35
N THR A 244 -26.73 -9.69 9.57
CA THR A 244 -28.02 -9.15 10.07
C THR A 244 -28.18 -7.66 9.82
N ILE A 245 -27.13 -6.98 9.35
CA ILE A 245 -27.24 -5.58 8.91
C ILE A 245 -27.99 -5.57 7.58
N ASP A 246 -29.16 -4.93 7.56
CA ASP A 246 -29.92 -4.64 6.34
C ASP A 246 -29.19 -3.59 5.50
N PHE A 247 -28.15 -4.03 4.79
CA PHE A 247 -27.32 -3.17 3.95
C PHE A 247 -27.94 -3.01 2.56
N ASP A 248 -28.56 -1.85 2.34
CA ASP A 248 -29.00 -1.42 1.02
C ASP A 248 -27.87 -0.65 0.30
N LYS A 249 -27.20 -1.33 -0.65
CA LYS A 249 -26.14 -0.71 -1.48
C LYS A 249 -26.64 0.50 -2.25
N THR A 250 -27.88 0.52 -2.73
CA THR A 250 -28.41 1.65 -3.49
C THR A 250 -28.54 2.87 -2.60
N LYS A 251 -29.14 2.71 -1.42
CA LYS A 251 -29.26 3.78 -0.42
C LYS A 251 -27.89 4.25 0.07
N PHE A 252 -26.96 3.32 0.31
CA PHE A 252 -25.60 3.63 0.69
C PHE A 252 -24.88 4.47 -0.37
N MET A 253 -24.88 4.01 -1.64
CA MET A 253 -24.21 4.72 -2.73
C MET A 253 -24.86 6.07 -3.04
N ASN A 254 -26.18 6.21 -2.87
CA ASN A 254 -26.84 7.52 -2.96
C ASN A 254 -26.34 8.47 -1.87
N THR A 255 -26.11 7.97 -0.65
CA THR A 255 -25.53 8.74 0.46
C THR A 255 -24.09 9.15 0.16
N VAL A 256 -23.27 8.23 -0.35
CA VAL A 256 -21.90 8.49 -0.78
C VAL A 256 -21.84 9.60 -1.83
N LYS A 257 -22.73 9.55 -2.83
CA LYS A 257 -22.74 10.50 -3.96
C LYS A 257 -23.16 11.92 -3.59
N ILE A 258 -23.94 12.10 -2.53
CA ILE A 258 -24.35 13.43 -2.04
C ILE A 258 -23.42 13.97 -0.94
N CYS A 259 -22.52 13.14 -0.41
CA CYS A 259 -21.64 13.53 0.67
C CYS A 259 -20.56 14.52 0.16
N PRO A 260 -20.45 15.74 0.72
CA PRO A 260 -19.49 16.74 0.25
C PRO A 260 -18.03 16.40 0.59
N PHE A 261 -17.81 15.46 1.51
CA PHE A 261 -16.48 15.03 1.96
C PHE A 261 -15.97 13.77 1.23
N ILE A 262 -16.76 13.22 0.30
CA ILE A 262 -16.34 12.10 -0.55
C ILE A 262 -16.23 12.57 -1.99
N SER A 263 -15.03 12.47 -2.53
CA SER A 263 -14.75 12.79 -3.92
C SER A 263 -15.53 11.91 -4.89
N ARG A 264 -15.91 12.50 -6.03
CA ARG A 264 -16.44 11.74 -7.18
C ARG A 264 -15.45 10.67 -7.65
N ASN A 265 -14.15 10.97 -7.61
CA ASN A 265 -13.12 10.03 -8.06
C ASN A 265 -13.09 8.78 -7.17
N HIS A 266 -13.40 8.89 -5.88
CA HIS A 266 -13.38 7.76 -4.95
C HIS A 266 -14.66 6.91 -4.98
N TRP A 267 -15.72 7.31 -5.69
CA TRP A 267 -16.98 6.56 -5.75
C TRP A 267 -16.78 5.11 -6.21
N LEU A 268 -15.86 4.88 -7.15
CA LEU A 268 -15.56 3.53 -7.64
C LEU A 268 -14.99 2.61 -6.55
N TYR A 269 -14.21 3.16 -5.61
CA TYR A 269 -13.70 2.37 -4.49
C TYR A 269 -14.78 2.05 -3.47
N TRP A 270 -15.66 3.01 -3.16
CA TRP A 270 -16.82 2.77 -2.28
C TRP A 270 -17.80 1.75 -2.88
N GLU A 271 -18.01 1.82 -4.19
CA GLU A 271 -18.81 0.84 -4.91
C GLU A 271 -18.18 -0.55 -4.85
N TYR A 272 -16.87 -0.65 -5.11
CA TYR A 272 -16.17 -1.93 -5.08
C TYR A 272 -16.14 -2.55 -3.67
N ALA A 273 -15.90 -1.74 -2.63
CA ALA A 273 -15.98 -2.20 -1.25
C ALA A 273 -17.39 -2.71 -0.89
N SER A 274 -18.43 -2.06 -1.41
CA SER A 274 -19.83 -2.48 -1.23
C SER A 274 -20.14 -3.78 -1.97
N ASP A 275 -19.59 -3.98 -3.18
CA ASP A 275 -19.73 -5.23 -3.93
C ASP A 275 -19.09 -6.40 -3.19
N LEU A 276 -17.88 -6.23 -2.65
CA LEU A 276 -17.22 -7.23 -1.82
C LEU A 276 -18.05 -7.58 -0.57
N TYR A 277 -18.67 -6.57 0.05
CA TYR A 277 -19.56 -6.79 1.20
C TYR A 277 -20.76 -7.67 0.83
N ILE A 278 -21.47 -7.36 -0.26
CA ILE A 278 -22.62 -8.14 -0.74
C ILE A 278 -22.22 -9.58 -1.08
N GLN A 279 -21.02 -9.77 -1.62
CA GLN A 279 -20.47 -11.09 -1.95
C GLN A 279 -20.04 -11.89 -0.72
N GLY A 280 -20.11 -11.32 0.49
CA GLY A 280 -19.66 -11.96 1.73
C GLY A 280 -18.15 -11.91 1.94
N CYS A 281 -17.40 -11.21 1.09
CA CYS A 281 -15.96 -10.99 1.20
C CYS A 281 -15.66 -9.86 2.20
N PHE A 282 -16.11 -10.00 3.44
CA PHE A 282 -16.06 -8.93 4.45
C PHE A 282 -14.64 -8.44 4.76
N GLY A 283 -13.65 -9.35 4.79
CA GLY A 283 -12.25 -8.97 5.00
C GLY A 283 -11.69 -8.11 3.87
N ASP A 284 -11.96 -8.49 2.62
CA ASP A 284 -11.54 -7.73 1.45
C ASP A 284 -12.25 -6.38 1.35
N SER A 285 -13.55 -6.34 1.68
CA SER A 285 -14.31 -5.08 1.82
C SER A 285 -13.67 -4.17 2.88
N LEU A 286 -13.32 -4.72 4.05
CA LEU A 286 -12.67 -3.97 5.12
C LEU A 286 -11.30 -3.42 4.72
N ILE A 287 -10.49 -4.19 3.99
CA ILE A 287 -9.18 -3.75 3.47
C ILE A 287 -9.32 -2.47 2.64
N LEU A 288 -10.37 -2.36 1.81
CA LEU A 288 -10.64 -1.13 1.06
C LEU A 288 -11.27 -0.03 1.91
N LEU A 289 -12.18 -0.37 2.83
CA LEU A 289 -12.84 0.62 3.66
C LEU A 289 -11.87 1.34 4.62
N MET A 290 -10.80 0.70 5.06
CA MET A 290 -9.81 1.30 5.95
C MET A 290 -9.18 2.59 5.38
N PRO A 291 -8.51 2.58 4.21
CA PRO A 291 -7.96 3.80 3.60
C PRO A 291 -9.05 4.81 3.21
N LEU A 292 -10.20 4.35 2.72
CA LEU A 292 -11.30 5.24 2.32
C LEU A 292 -11.88 6.01 3.50
N LYS A 293 -12.04 5.33 4.65
CA LYS A 293 -12.50 5.91 5.89
C LYS A 293 -11.51 6.93 6.43
N GLU A 294 -10.21 6.62 6.41
CA GLU A 294 -9.19 7.56 6.86
C GLU A 294 -9.18 8.83 6.01
N PHE A 295 -9.23 8.71 4.68
CA PHE A 295 -9.37 9.85 3.79
C PHE A 295 -10.65 10.67 4.06
N PHE A 296 -11.77 9.99 4.26
CA PHE A 296 -13.05 10.63 4.57
C PHE A 296 -13.00 11.43 5.89
N LEU A 297 -12.47 10.83 6.95
CA LEU A 297 -12.30 11.49 8.25
C LEU A 297 -11.33 12.68 8.17
N ARG A 298 -10.22 12.52 7.43
CA ARG A 298 -9.27 13.61 7.15
C ARG A 298 -9.93 14.79 6.45
N SER A 299 -10.81 14.52 5.49
CA SER A 299 -11.57 15.56 4.77
C SER A 299 -12.51 16.33 5.71
N ILE A 300 -13.20 15.63 6.62
CA ILE A 300 -14.06 16.25 7.64
C ILE A 300 -13.24 17.06 8.64
N PHE A 301 -12.14 16.49 9.14
CA PHE A 301 -11.24 17.15 10.08
C PHE A 301 -10.67 18.45 9.52
N CYS A 302 -10.19 18.44 8.28
CA CYS A 302 -9.62 19.63 7.64
C CYS A 302 -10.69 20.71 7.42
N PHE A 303 -11.92 20.30 7.09
CA PHE A 303 -13.04 21.22 7.00
C PHE A 303 -13.41 21.82 8.35
N ALA A 304 -13.59 20.99 9.38
CA ALA A 304 -14.00 21.43 10.72
C ALA A 304 -13.00 22.41 11.33
N ASN A 305 -11.70 22.20 11.07
CA ASN A 305 -10.61 23.00 11.63
C ASN A 305 -10.10 24.11 10.68
N ASN A 306 -10.75 24.33 9.53
CA ASN A 306 -10.35 25.33 8.52
C ASN A 306 -8.88 25.20 8.07
N CYS A 307 -8.41 23.97 7.85
CA CYS A 307 -7.05 23.65 7.40
C CYS A 307 -7.10 22.78 6.14
N SER A 308 -7.82 23.24 5.11
CA SER A 308 -8.05 22.49 3.86
C SER A 308 -6.78 22.09 3.13
N GLU A 309 -5.71 22.87 3.26
CA GLU A 309 -4.38 22.57 2.73
C GLU A 309 -3.81 21.24 3.28
N ARG A 310 -4.26 20.84 4.49
CA ARG A 310 -3.80 19.60 5.14
C ARG A 310 -4.46 18.35 4.58
N VAL A 311 -5.49 18.46 3.74
CA VAL A 311 -6.11 17.30 3.07
C VAL A 311 -5.07 16.60 2.18
N LEU A 312 -4.18 17.35 1.53
CA LEU A 312 -3.17 16.85 0.59
C LEU A 312 -1.85 16.45 1.25
N THR A 313 -1.77 16.41 2.59
CA THR A 313 -0.51 16.20 3.31
C THR A 313 0.01 14.78 3.16
N ALA A 314 0.65 14.55 2.03
CA ALA A 314 1.58 13.49 1.76
C ALA A 314 2.93 14.12 1.43
N GLU A 315 3.48 14.94 2.32
CA GLU A 315 4.77 15.57 2.04
C GLU A 315 5.91 14.60 2.36
N SER A 316 6.99 14.67 1.57
CA SER A 316 8.22 13.90 1.80
C SER A 316 8.98 14.30 3.07
N THR A 317 8.57 15.41 3.71
CA THR A 317 9.19 16.01 4.90
C THR A 317 8.23 16.29 6.06
N ALA A 318 6.91 16.24 5.84
CA ALA A 318 5.90 16.45 6.88
C ALA A 318 5.10 15.16 7.10
N PHE A 319 4.76 14.89 8.35
CA PHE A 319 3.91 13.75 8.70
C PHE A 319 2.53 13.93 8.05
N TYR A 320 2.03 12.82 7.49
CA TYR A 320 0.63 12.71 7.06
C TYR A 320 -0.28 13.04 8.24
N VAL A 321 -1.42 13.70 8.01
CA VAL A 321 -2.49 13.76 9.02
C VAL A 321 -2.97 12.33 9.28
N THR A 322 -2.60 11.78 10.43
CA THR A 322 -2.98 10.43 10.83
C THR A 322 -4.33 10.42 11.55
N ILE A 323 -4.88 9.24 11.82
CA ILE A 323 -6.04 9.09 12.70
C ILE A 323 -5.76 9.68 14.10
N ASP A 324 -4.53 9.54 14.62
CA ASP A 324 -4.15 10.12 15.91
C ASP A 324 -4.24 11.65 15.88
N ASP A 325 -3.78 12.29 14.79
CA ASP A 325 -3.90 13.73 14.60
C ASP A 325 -5.37 14.16 14.47
N ILE A 326 -6.19 13.38 13.76
CA ILE A 326 -7.62 13.65 13.55
C ILE A 326 -8.38 13.61 14.87
N LEU A 327 -8.06 12.64 15.73
CA LEU A 327 -8.74 12.40 17.01
C LEU A 327 -8.11 13.14 18.19
N ALA A 328 -6.99 13.82 18.00
CA ALA A 328 -6.34 14.61 19.03
C ALA A 328 -7.30 15.69 19.58
N PRO A 329 -7.23 16.01 20.90
CA PRO A 329 -8.12 17.01 21.50
C PRO A 329 -7.86 18.43 20.97
N THR A 330 -6.68 18.68 20.40
CA THR A 330 -6.25 20.01 19.94
C THR A 330 -5.55 19.93 18.60
N VAL A 331 -5.74 20.96 17.76
CA VAL A 331 -4.99 21.19 16.53
C VAL A 331 -4.08 22.40 16.74
N GLY A 332 -2.80 22.16 17.00
CA GLY A 332 -1.88 23.20 17.45
C GLY A 332 -2.30 23.71 18.83
N SER A 333 -2.59 25.00 18.96
CA SER A 333 -3.07 25.60 20.21
C SER A 333 -4.60 25.72 20.31
N ALA A 334 -5.32 25.34 19.26
CA ALA A 334 -6.78 25.45 19.20
C ALA A 334 -7.45 24.11 19.54
N GLU A 335 -8.66 24.18 20.09
CA GLU A 335 -9.54 23.02 20.26
C GLU A 335 -9.86 22.38 18.90
N ASN A 336 -9.84 21.05 18.85
CA ASN A 336 -10.24 20.31 17.66
C ASN A 336 -11.76 20.36 17.48
N LYS A 337 -12.21 20.96 16.38
CA LYS A 337 -13.63 21.19 16.08
C LYS A 337 -14.34 19.99 15.45
N LEU A 338 -13.67 18.83 15.38
CA LEU A 338 -14.22 17.61 14.77
C LEU A 338 -15.53 17.18 15.45
N GLU A 339 -15.61 17.26 16.78
CA GLU A 339 -16.82 16.89 17.54
C GLU A 339 -18.04 17.70 17.11
N HIS A 340 -17.88 19.01 16.86
CA HIS A 340 -18.98 19.86 16.42
C HIS A 340 -19.55 19.44 15.05
N THR A 341 -18.75 18.74 14.24
CA THR A 341 -19.15 18.28 12.90
C THR A 341 -19.72 16.86 12.92
N LEU A 342 -19.08 15.93 13.64
CA LEU A 342 -19.50 14.53 13.72
C LEU A 342 -20.58 14.26 14.78
N GLY A 343 -20.65 15.09 15.80
CA GLY A 343 -21.41 14.87 17.01
C GLY A 343 -20.69 13.93 17.99
N PRO A 344 -21.04 14.02 19.30
CA PRO A 344 -20.32 13.34 20.37
C PRO A 344 -20.33 11.82 20.25
N LYS A 345 -21.45 11.21 19.85
CA LYS A 345 -21.59 9.74 19.74
C LYS A 345 -20.70 9.13 18.67
N MET A 346 -20.54 9.83 17.55
CA MET A 346 -19.68 9.35 16.46
C MET A 346 -18.21 9.50 16.85
N LEU A 347 -17.86 10.59 17.55
CA LEU A 347 -16.50 10.77 18.06
C LEU A 347 -16.16 9.70 19.11
N GLU A 348 -17.06 9.44 20.06
CA GLU A 348 -16.91 8.38 21.08
C GLU A 348 -16.66 7.01 20.43
N MET A 349 -17.48 6.63 19.45
CA MET A 349 -17.28 5.38 18.69
C MET A 349 -15.91 5.34 17.98
N LEU A 350 -15.42 6.47 17.45
CA LEU A 350 -14.11 6.52 16.81
C LEU A 350 -12.97 6.40 17.84
N LEU A 351 -13.11 7.01 19.01
CA LEU A 351 -12.14 6.90 20.10
C LEU A 351 -12.07 5.47 20.63
N ASP A 352 -13.20 4.79 20.80
CA ASP A 352 -13.29 3.38 21.20
C ASP A 352 -12.67 2.42 20.18
N LEU A 353 -12.59 2.82 18.91
CA LEU A 353 -12.02 1.97 17.85
C LEU A 353 -10.50 2.13 17.73
N TYR A 354 -9.97 3.30 18.08
CA TYR A 354 -8.63 3.72 17.68
C TYR A 354 -7.69 4.12 18.81
N ILE A 355 -8.24 4.56 19.95
CA ILE A 355 -7.46 5.11 21.06
C ILE A 355 -7.56 4.22 22.29
N TYR A 356 -8.77 3.79 22.64
CA TYR A 356 -9.06 2.91 23.78
C TYR A 356 -9.16 1.45 23.34
#